data_AF-A0A5J4RHB1-F1
#
_entry.id   AF-A0A5J4RHB1-F1
#
_cell.length_a   1.000
_cell.length_b   1.000
_cell.length_c   1.000
_cell.angle_alpha   90.00
_cell.angle_beta   90.00
_cell.angle_gamma   90.00
#
_symmetry.space_group_name_H-M   'P 1'
#
loop_
_entity.id
_entity.type
_entity.pdbx_description
1 polymer ?
#
loop_
_entity_poly.entity_id
_entity_poly.type
_entity_poly.pdbx_seq_one_letter_code
_entity_poly.pdbx_strand_id
1 'polypeptide(L)'
;MAESTPALPAKKSQKPKQVGHVKMVVIPSLKAATIDGEAANAMSSGASIASDATSSHKNFASEFSKIDARAVKPEDIGKVLPRVHIAISSGKSLLIDTCHGIKKEFLQSCPNEFCYKFNRRYFGDDPFERLVMVSAGYRTDFEHGIYNKKAG
;
A
#
# COMPACT_ATOMS: atom_id res chain seq x y z
N MET A 1 0.88 2.74 -1.46
CA MET A 1 -0.07 3.64 -2.16
C MET A 1 -1.27 3.91 -1.26
N ALA A 2 -1.83 5.13 -1.27
CA ALA A 2 -3.05 5.46 -0.53
C ALA A 2 -3.99 6.26 -1.43
N GLU A 3 -5.19 5.74 -1.63
CA GLU A 3 -6.26 6.40 -2.35
C GLU A 3 -6.77 7.60 -1.55
N SER A 4 -7.08 8.69 -2.25
CA SER A 4 -7.69 9.84 -1.61
C SER A 4 -8.57 10.62 -2.57
N THR A 5 -9.71 11.07 -2.07
CA THR A 5 -10.62 11.98 -2.78
C THR A 5 -10.50 13.39 -2.19
N PRO A 6 -10.58 14.45 -3.02
CA PRO A 6 -10.72 15.81 -2.51
C PRO A 6 -11.94 15.88 -1.59
N ALA A 7 -11.77 16.46 -0.40
CA ALA A 7 -12.86 16.64 0.55
C ALA A 7 -12.86 18.09 1.02
N LEU A 8 -14.04 18.71 1.08
CA LEU A 8 -14.19 20.03 1.69
C LEU A 8 -14.03 19.87 3.21
N PRO A 9 -12.97 20.41 3.82
CA PRO A 9 -12.79 20.28 5.26
C PRO A 9 -13.84 21.13 5.98
N ALA A 10 -14.70 20.50 6.78
CA ALA A 10 -15.71 21.20 7.57
C ALA A 10 -15.12 21.92 8.80
N LYS A 11 -13.88 21.56 9.19
CA LYS A 11 -13.14 22.17 10.30
C LYS A 11 -11.67 22.36 9.91
N LYS A 12 -11.01 23.39 10.45
CA LYS A 12 -9.58 23.69 10.19
C LYS A 12 -8.62 22.54 10.53
N SER A 13 -8.98 21.61 11.43
CA SER A 13 -8.15 20.44 11.76
C SER A 13 -8.32 19.25 10.79
N GLN A 14 -9.32 19.30 9.91
CA GLN A 14 -9.58 18.21 8.97
C GLN A 14 -8.66 18.33 7.77
N LYS A 15 -8.05 17.21 7.38
CA LYS A 15 -7.19 17.16 6.20
C LYS A 15 -8.04 17.34 4.93
N PRO A 16 -7.57 18.08 3.92
CA PRO A 16 -8.34 18.46 2.72
C PRO A 16 -8.62 17.29 1.74
N LYS A 17 -8.18 16.08 2.05
CA LYS A 17 -8.44 14.88 1.25
C LYS A 17 -8.93 13.77 2.17
N GLN A 18 -10.07 13.17 1.86
CA GLN A 18 -10.54 11.97 2.55
C GLN A 18 -9.72 10.77 2.07
N VAL A 19 -9.29 9.91 3.00
CA VAL A 19 -8.57 8.69 2.65
C VAL A 19 -9.57 7.59 2.32
N GLY A 20 -9.31 6.88 1.22
CA GLY A 20 -10.02 5.67 0.82
C GLY A 20 -9.19 4.45 1.20
N HIS A 21 -8.90 3.60 0.23
CA HIS A 21 -8.15 2.37 0.45
C HIS A 21 -6.62 2.58 0.44
N VAL A 22 -5.90 1.69 1.11
CA VAL A 22 -4.44 1.60 1.10
C VAL A 22 -4.02 0.26 0.50
N LYS A 23 -2.95 0.30 -0.30
CA LYS A 23 -2.26 -0.89 -0.82
C LYS A 23 -0.77 -0.79 -0.52
N MET A 24 -0.22 -1.85 0.05
CA MET A 24 1.21 -1.98 0.37
C MET A 24 1.74 -3.26 -0.27
N VAL A 25 2.86 -3.16 -0.96
CA VAL A 25 3.49 -4.29 -1.66
C VAL A 25 4.97 -4.33 -1.27
N VAL A 26 5.45 -5.52 -0.92
CA VAL A 26 6.85 -5.84 -0.71
C VAL A 26 7.51 -5.96 -2.07
N ILE A 27 8.40 -5.03 -2.38
CA ILE A 27 9.11 -4.99 -3.65
C ILE A 27 10.56 -5.43 -3.48
N PRO A 28 11.14 -6.13 -4.47
CA PRO A 28 12.53 -6.60 -4.40
C PRO A 28 13.55 -5.47 -4.54
N SER A 29 13.17 -4.33 -5.13
CA SER A 29 14.08 -3.19 -5.32
C SER A 29 13.32 -1.87 -5.47
N LEU A 30 13.98 -0.76 -5.15
CA LEU A 30 13.46 0.61 -5.36
C LEU A 30 13.67 1.13 -6.80
N LYS A 31 14.02 0.26 -7.75
CA LYS A 31 14.22 0.66 -9.15
C LYS A 31 12.89 1.05 -9.78
N ALA A 32 12.91 2.06 -10.65
CA ALA A 32 11.72 2.54 -11.38
C ALA A 32 10.96 1.38 -12.04
N ALA A 33 11.64 0.54 -12.84
CA ALA A 33 11.01 -0.59 -13.52
C ALA A 33 10.25 -1.56 -12.60
N THR A 34 10.70 -1.75 -11.36
CA THR A 34 9.96 -2.57 -10.38
C THR A 34 8.71 -1.85 -9.90
N ILE A 35 8.83 -0.56 -9.58
CA ILE A 35 7.74 0.25 -9.04
C ILE A 35 6.68 0.53 -10.11
N ASP A 36 7.09 0.78 -11.35
CA ASP A 36 6.22 0.99 -12.52
C ASP A 36 5.29 -0.21 -12.73
N GLY A 37 5.85 -1.43 -12.75
CA GLY A 37 5.06 -2.66 -12.88
C GLY A 37 4.04 -2.83 -11.74
N GLU A 38 4.46 -2.58 -10.49
CA GLU A 38 3.55 -2.66 -9.34
C GLU A 38 2.48 -1.56 -9.35
N ALA A 39 2.83 -0.36 -9.81
CA ALA A 39 1.92 0.77 -9.91
C ALA A 39 0.85 0.53 -10.98
N ALA A 40 1.24 0.05 -12.15
CA ALA A 40 0.33 -0.30 -13.25
C ALA A 40 -0.63 -1.45 -12.87
N ASN A 41 -0.15 -2.42 -12.09
CA ASN A 41 -1.01 -3.50 -11.57
C ASN A 41 -1.95 -3.04 -10.44
N ALA A 42 -1.65 -1.94 -9.77
CA ALA A 42 -2.39 -1.45 -8.61
C ALA A 42 -3.38 -0.34 -8.94
N MET A 43 -3.16 0.41 -10.00
CA MET A 43 -3.89 1.65 -10.31
C MET A 43 -4.26 1.69 -11.80
N SER A 44 -5.40 2.30 -12.11
CA SER A 44 -5.76 2.60 -13.49
C SER A 44 -4.83 3.66 -14.07
N SER A 45 -4.51 3.57 -15.36
CA SER A 45 -3.76 4.62 -16.10
C SER A 45 -4.48 5.98 -16.07
N GLY A 46 -5.79 6.00 -15.87
CA GLY A 46 -6.59 7.22 -15.65
C GLY A 46 -6.42 7.88 -14.29
N ALA A 47 -5.60 7.33 -13.38
CA ALA A 47 -5.42 7.87 -12.04
C ALA A 47 -4.61 9.19 -12.03
N SER A 48 -4.90 10.05 -11.06
CA SER A 48 -4.06 11.21 -10.73
C SER A 48 -3.20 10.90 -9.51
N ILE A 49 -1.89 11.04 -9.66
CA ILE A 49 -0.89 10.69 -8.65
C ILE A 49 -0.33 11.95 -7.99
N ALA A 50 -0.19 11.92 -6.67
CA ALA A 50 0.64 12.87 -5.92
C ALA A 50 1.87 12.13 -5.38
N SER A 51 3.07 12.67 -5.61
CA SER A 51 4.34 11.96 -5.37
C SER A 51 5.43 12.88 -4.78
N ASP A 52 6.44 12.30 -4.15
CA ASP A 52 7.58 12.97 -3.51
C ASP A 52 8.73 13.32 -4.47
N ALA A 53 8.49 13.22 -5.79
CA ALA A 53 9.46 13.48 -6.86
C ALA A 53 10.75 12.64 -6.80
N THR A 54 10.73 11.50 -6.12
CA THR A 54 11.85 10.54 -6.17
C THR A 54 12.13 10.05 -7.59
N SER A 55 13.41 9.78 -7.88
CA SER A 55 13.85 9.23 -9.18
C SER A 55 13.24 7.87 -9.51
N SER A 56 12.75 7.15 -8.50
CA SER A 56 12.00 5.91 -8.67
C SER A 56 10.63 6.09 -9.33
N HIS A 57 10.05 7.29 -9.32
CA HIS A 57 8.74 7.60 -9.92
C HIS A 57 8.85 8.34 -11.25
N LYS A 58 10.05 8.35 -11.87
CA LYS A 58 10.34 9.13 -13.08
C LYS A 58 9.45 8.79 -14.29
N ASN A 59 8.99 7.55 -14.39
CA ASN A 59 8.20 7.05 -15.51
C ASN A 59 6.69 7.24 -15.31
N PHE A 60 6.24 7.67 -14.14
CA PHE A 60 4.81 7.82 -13.87
C PHE A 60 4.14 8.89 -14.75
N ALA A 61 4.90 9.88 -15.23
CA ALA A 61 4.38 10.88 -16.16
C ALA A 61 3.97 10.27 -17.53
N SER A 62 4.57 9.15 -17.94
CA SER A 62 4.19 8.44 -19.16
C SER A 62 3.14 7.35 -18.94
N GLU A 63 2.94 6.91 -17.70
CA GLU A 63 2.06 5.78 -17.36
C GLU A 63 0.67 6.21 -16.86
N PHE A 64 0.56 7.42 -16.30
CA PHE A 64 -0.64 7.91 -15.65
C PHE A 64 -1.09 9.28 -16.17
N SER A 65 -2.41 9.51 -16.13
CA SER A 65 -3.04 10.70 -16.70
C SER A 65 -2.53 12.02 -16.12
N LYS A 66 -2.17 12.05 -14.83
CA LYS A 66 -1.72 13.26 -14.15
C LYS A 66 -0.79 12.92 -13.00
N ILE A 67 0.35 13.61 -12.93
CA ILE A 67 1.27 13.54 -11.81
C ILE A 67 1.52 14.93 -11.22
N ASP A 68 1.30 15.06 -9.91
CA ASP A 68 1.70 16.19 -9.06
C ASP A 68 2.88 15.72 -8.21
N ALA A 69 4.09 15.80 -8.77
CA ALA A 69 5.33 15.45 -8.11
C ALA A 69 5.95 16.68 -7.45
N ARG A 70 6.25 16.60 -6.15
CA ARG A 70 6.87 17.68 -5.39
C ARG A 70 8.09 17.15 -4.68
N ALA A 71 9.24 17.77 -4.89
CA ALA A 71 10.41 17.51 -4.07
C ALA A 71 10.20 18.20 -2.71
N VAL A 72 10.26 17.42 -1.63
CA VAL A 72 9.94 17.91 -0.28
C VAL A 72 11.04 17.49 0.69
N LYS A 73 11.35 18.37 1.65
CA LYS A 73 12.21 18.01 2.77
C LYS A 73 11.53 16.92 3.63
N PRO A 74 12.27 16.03 4.28
CA PRO A 74 11.70 14.98 5.13
C PRO A 74 10.72 15.52 6.19
N GLU A 75 10.97 16.71 6.72
CA GLU A 75 10.17 17.40 7.73
C GLU A 75 8.76 17.77 7.23
N ASP A 76 8.64 18.04 5.93
CA ASP A 76 7.40 18.56 5.32
C ASP A 76 6.61 17.47 4.58
N ILE A 77 7.12 16.24 4.48
CA ILE A 77 6.45 15.14 3.78
C ILE A 77 5.07 14.83 4.36
N GLY A 78 4.91 14.99 5.67
CA GLY A 78 3.63 14.80 6.36
C GLY A 78 2.58 15.86 6.01
N LYS A 79 3.01 17.02 5.48
CA LYS A 79 2.12 18.08 4.98
C LYS A 79 1.73 17.84 3.52
N VAL A 80 2.66 17.36 2.70
CA VAL A 80 2.45 17.15 1.26
C VAL A 80 1.75 15.83 0.95
N LEU A 81 2.16 14.72 1.60
CA LEU A 81 1.59 13.39 1.43
C LEU A 81 1.02 12.86 2.77
N PRO A 82 0.05 13.56 3.37
CA PRO A 82 -0.39 13.29 4.74
C PRO A 82 -0.97 11.90 4.96
N ARG A 83 -1.65 11.32 3.95
CA ARG A 83 -2.32 10.03 4.08
C ARG A 83 -1.31 8.88 4.00
N VAL A 84 -0.39 8.93 3.04
CA VAL A 84 0.68 7.94 2.89
C VAL A 84 1.63 8.00 4.10
N HIS A 85 2.02 9.19 4.56
CA HIS A 85 2.89 9.34 5.72
C HIS A 85 2.29 8.71 7.00
N ILE A 86 0.99 8.96 7.26
CA ILE A 86 0.28 8.31 8.38
C ILE A 86 0.21 6.79 8.18
N ALA A 87 -0.17 6.33 6.98
CA ALA A 87 -0.31 4.90 6.71
C ALA A 87 1.02 4.16 6.90
N ILE A 88 2.15 4.74 6.46
CA ILE A 88 3.48 4.19 6.69
C ILE A 88 3.81 4.16 8.18
N SER A 89 3.54 5.23 8.91
CA SER A 89 3.82 5.27 10.36
C SER A 89 3.02 4.21 11.12
N SER A 90 1.72 4.09 10.85
CA SER A 90 0.87 3.07 11.48
C SER A 90 1.23 1.66 11.05
N GLY A 91 1.58 1.47 9.77
CA GLY A 91 2.04 0.19 9.24
C GLY A 91 3.32 -0.28 9.92
N LYS A 92 4.30 0.62 10.11
CA LYS A 92 5.54 0.31 10.84
C LYS A 92 5.28 -0.21 12.24
N SER A 93 4.40 0.44 13.01
CA SER A 93 4.02 -0.04 14.35
C SER A 93 3.43 -1.45 14.30
N LEU A 94 2.46 -1.72 13.41
CA LEU A 94 1.89 -3.07 13.28
C LEU A 94 2.94 -4.13 12.93
N LEU A 95 3.85 -3.80 12.00
CA LEU A 95 4.92 -4.71 11.61
C LEU A 95 5.86 -5.03 12.78
N ILE A 96 6.19 -4.04 13.59
CA ILE A 96 7.04 -4.23 14.78
C ILE A 96 6.32 -5.07 15.84
N ASP A 97 5.02 -4.86 16.05
CA ASP A 97 4.27 -5.47 17.15
C ASP A 97 3.76 -6.89 16.84
N THR A 98 3.52 -7.21 15.57
CA THR A 98 2.81 -8.44 15.16
C THR A 98 3.70 -9.37 14.33
N CYS A 99 4.58 -8.81 13.50
CA CYS A 99 5.26 -9.56 12.44
C CYS A 99 6.65 -10.05 12.87
N HIS A 100 6.70 -10.94 13.86
CA HIS A 100 7.94 -11.50 14.37
C HIS A 100 8.32 -12.82 13.66
N GLY A 101 9.61 -12.97 13.30
CA GLY A 101 10.15 -14.25 12.83
C GLY A 101 9.64 -14.72 11.45
N ILE A 102 9.04 -13.83 10.67
CA ILE A 102 8.44 -14.18 9.37
C ILE A 102 9.54 -14.32 8.31
N LYS A 103 9.51 -15.43 7.58
CA LYS A 103 10.41 -15.65 6.44
C LYS A 103 10.10 -14.66 5.32
N LYS A 104 11.12 -14.32 4.54
CA LYS A 104 10.99 -13.37 3.41
C LYS A 104 9.87 -13.76 2.42
N GLU A 105 9.68 -15.05 2.17
CA GLU A 105 8.62 -15.59 1.31
C GLU A 105 7.19 -15.30 1.80
N PHE A 106 7.00 -15.07 3.11
CA PHE A 106 5.70 -14.75 3.72
C PHE A 106 5.58 -13.28 4.13
N LEU A 107 6.59 -12.45 3.81
CA LEU A 107 6.64 -11.07 4.29
C LEU A 107 5.46 -10.21 3.80
N GLN A 108 4.91 -10.52 2.62
CA GLN A 108 3.76 -9.82 2.05
C GLN A 108 2.48 -9.98 2.88
N SER A 109 2.33 -11.06 3.65
CA SER A 109 1.17 -11.31 4.51
C SER A 109 0.95 -10.22 5.56
N CYS A 110 2.04 -9.61 6.03
CA CYS A 110 2.00 -8.57 7.05
C CYS A 110 1.45 -7.23 6.55
N PRO A 111 1.97 -6.65 5.43
CA PRO A 111 1.32 -5.52 4.78
C PRO A 111 -0.10 -5.83 4.32
N ASN A 112 -0.42 -7.07 3.90
CA ASN A 112 -1.78 -7.47 3.55
C ASN A 112 -2.72 -7.37 4.75
N GLU A 113 -2.30 -7.85 5.92
CA GLU A 113 -3.07 -7.76 7.15
C GLU A 113 -3.32 -6.29 7.55
N PHE A 114 -2.29 -5.44 7.47
CA PHE A 114 -2.44 -4.00 7.68
C PHE A 114 -3.48 -3.41 6.72
N CYS A 115 -3.35 -3.69 5.43
CA CYS A 115 -4.24 -3.15 4.41
C CYS A 115 -5.67 -3.64 4.62
N TYR A 116 -5.90 -4.92 4.95
CA TYR A 116 -7.22 -5.43 5.27
C TYR A 116 -7.84 -4.72 6.50
N LYS A 117 -7.08 -4.63 7.60
CA LYS A 117 -7.51 -3.89 8.80
C LYS A 117 -7.77 -2.42 8.51
N PHE A 118 -7.01 -1.80 7.60
CA PHE A 118 -7.21 -0.43 7.16
C PHE A 118 -8.50 -0.27 6.35
N ASN A 119 -8.63 -1.10 5.31
CA ASN A 119 -9.63 -1.01 4.25
C ASN A 119 -11.02 -1.48 4.67
N ARG A 120 -11.12 -2.40 5.64
CA ARG A 120 -12.43 -2.92 6.08
C ARG A 120 -13.41 -1.87 6.60
N ARG A 121 -12.92 -0.67 6.95
CA ARG A 121 -13.76 0.51 7.30
C ARG A 121 -14.67 0.94 6.16
N TYR A 122 -14.36 0.56 4.93
CA TYR A 122 -15.06 0.95 3.71
C TYR A 122 -15.81 -0.22 3.05
N PHE A 123 -15.84 -1.40 3.67
CA PHE A 123 -16.45 -2.59 3.08
C PHE A 123 -17.97 -2.65 3.23
N GLY A 124 -18.57 -1.75 4.02
CA GLY A 124 -20.00 -1.78 4.33
C GLY A 124 -20.35 -2.99 5.20
N ASP A 125 -21.48 -3.61 4.91
CA ASP A 125 -22.05 -4.71 5.70
C ASP A 125 -21.57 -6.11 5.27
N ASP A 126 -20.67 -6.20 4.28
CA ASP A 126 -20.26 -7.47 3.67
C ASP A 126 -18.77 -7.86 3.87
N PRO A 127 -18.16 -7.68 5.06
CA PRO A 127 -16.76 -8.06 5.27
C PRO A 127 -16.56 -9.57 5.15
N PHE A 128 -17.56 -10.37 5.53
CA PHE A 128 -17.49 -11.83 5.48
C PHE A 128 -17.54 -12.35 4.03
N GLU A 129 -18.50 -11.88 3.22
CA GLU A 129 -18.62 -12.32 1.82
C GLU A 129 -17.37 -11.98 1.01
N ARG A 130 -16.83 -10.76 1.20
CA ARG A 130 -15.56 -10.35 0.58
C ARG A 130 -14.41 -11.27 0.98
N LEU A 131 -14.33 -11.64 2.25
CA LEU A 131 -13.30 -12.56 2.74
C LEU A 131 -13.44 -13.93 2.07
N VAL A 132 -14.66 -14.49 2.01
CA VAL A 132 -14.93 -15.78 1.37
C VAL A 132 -14.56 -15.74 -0.11
N MET A 133 -14.96 -14.69 -0.84
CA MET A 133 -14.63 -14.52 -2.25
C MET A 133 -13.11 -14.49 -2.48
N VAL A 134 -12.39 -13.73 -1.66
CA VAL A 134 -10.92 -13.64 -1.75
C VAL A 134 -10.27 -14.97 -1.41
N SER A 135 -10.70 -15.65 -0.34
CA SER A 135 -10.17 -16.96 0.07
C SER A 135 -10.40 -18.03 -0.99
N ALA A 136 -11.57 -18.05 -1.62
CA ALA A 136 -11.89 -19.01 -2.69
C ALA A 136 -11.09 -18.75 -3.99
N GLY A 137 -10.74 -17.49 -4.26
CA GLY A 137 -9.95 -17.10 -5.43
C GLY A 137 -8.44 -17.04 -5.18
N TYR A 138 -7.98 -17.20 -3.94
CA TYR A 138 -6.58 -17.02 -3.59
C TYR A 138 -5.72 -18.15 -4.16
N ARG A 139 -4.75 -17.79 -4.99
CA ARG A 139 -3.69 -18.69 -5.44
C ARG A 139 -2.44 -18.40 -4.63
N THR A 140 -1.93 -19.42 -3.94
CA THR A 140 -0.67 -19.31 -3.20
C THR A 140 0.48 -19.13 -4.19
N ASP A 141 1.26 -18.09 -3.95
CA ASP A 141 2.47 -17.72 -4.66
C ASP A 141 3.72 -18.45 -4.13
N PHE A 142 3.61 -19.14 -2.99
CA PHE A 142 4.67 -19.98 -2.43
C PHE A 142 4.40 -21.47 -2.72
N GLU A 143 5.46 -22.18 -3.10
CA GLU A 143 5.41 -23.64 -3.23
C GLU A 143 5.34 -24.28 -1.84
N HIS A 144 4.43 -25.23 -1.65
CA HIS A 144 4.33 -26.00 -0.40
C HIS A 144 5.53 -26.94 -0.30
N GLY A 145 6.64 -26.46 0.26
CA GLY A 145 7.74 -27.33 0.67
C GLY A 145 7.28 -28.20 1.84
N ILE A 146 7.26 -29.52 1.66
CA ILE A 146 7.10 -30.45 2.80
C ILE A 146 8.27 -30.18 3.74
N TYR A 147 7.98 -29.66 4.94
CA TYR A 147 8.98 -29.49 6.00
C TYR A 147 9.36 -30.86 6.55
N ASN A 148 10.11 -31.64 5.77
CA ASN A 148 10.79 -32.82 6.30
C ASN A 148 11.92 -32.30 7.20
N LYS A 149 11.70 -32.37 8.51
CA LYS A 149 12.78 -32.38 9.50
C LYS A 149 13.74 -33.49 9.07
N LYS A 150 14.88 -33.14 8.50
CA LYS A 150 15.99 -34.08 8.46
C LYS A 150 16.39 -34.32 9.91
N ALA A 151 16.10 -35.52 10.40
CA ALA A 151 16.86 -36.13 11.46
C ALA A 151 18.32 -36.15 11.00
N GLY A 152 19.19 -35.54 11.79
CA GLY A 152 20.63 -35.46 11.60
C GLY A 152 21.24 -34.98 12.90
#